data_AF-A0A6B8KEM8-F1
#
_entry.id   AF-A0A6B8KEM8-F1
#
_cell.length_a   1.000
_cell.length_b   1.000
_cell.length_c   1.000
_cell.angle_alpha   90.00
_cell.angle_beta   90.00
_cell.angle_gamma   90.00
#
_symmetry.space_group_name_H-M   'P 1'
#
loop_
_entity.id
_entity.type
_entity.pdbx_description
1 polymer ?
#
loop_
_entity_poly.entity_id
_entity_poly.type
_entity_poly.pdbx_seq_one_letter_code
_entity_poly.pdbx_strand_id
1 'polypeptide(L)'
;MARALTAYLKKEDVPSREALQGALDPMGFKIVVDNDYTPFETRGYVPCALDGEDAGFDLRFQEAAAESQSKFSLADDAVVMAIRWGGDPREELAALAVASALALQFGATVEEPGANDPLSPEEVLAKARKAAKSL
;
A
#
# COMPACT_ATOMS: atom_id res chain seq x y z
N MET A 1 10.89 -4.77 -13.54
CA MET A 1 10.79 -4.33 -12.12
C MET A 1 9.83 -5.27 -11.42
N ALA A 2 10.10 -5.59 -10.16
CA ALA A 2 9.16 -6.36 -9.36
C ALA A 2 7.89 -5.53 -9.14
N ARG A 3 6.71 -6.11 -9.37
CA ARG A 3 5.40 -5.47 -9.20
C ARG A 3 4.96 -5.60 -7.74
N ALA A 4 5.74 -5.00 -6.86
CA ALA A 4 5.52 -5.11 -5.43
C ALA A 4 6.06 -3.88 -4.70
N LEU A 5 5.41 -3.57 -3.57
CA LEU A 5 5.86 -2.63 -2.56
C LEU A 5 5.72 -3.28 -1.19
N THR A 6 6.61 -2.91 -0.29
CA THR A 6 6.53 -3.31 1.11
C THR A 6 6.29 -2.06 1.95
N ALA A 7 5.19 -2.02 2.69
CA ALA A 7 4.91 -0.95 3.64
C ALA A 7 5.10 -1.46 5.06
N TYR A 8 5.84 -0.70 5.88
CA TYR A 8 6.07 -0.97 7.30
C TYR A 8 5.32 0.04 8.15
N LEU A 9 4.55 -0.45 9.11
CA LEU A 9 3.74 0.36 10.02
C LEU A 9 3.84 -0.20 11.43
N LYS A 10 3.59 0.63 12.45
CA LYS A 10 3.31 0.07 13.77
C LYS A 10 1.98 -0.67 13.72
N LYS A 11 1.83 -1.68 14.56
CA LYS A 11 0.61 -2.50 14.60
C LYS A 11 -0.65 -1.68 14.87
N GLU A 12 -0.56 -0.68 15.74
CA GLU A 12 -1.67 0.22 16.09
C GLU A 12 -2.05 1.21 14.97
N ASP A 13 -1.12 1.49 14.06
CA ASP A 13 -1.32 2.43 12.94
C ASP A 13 -1.85 1.75 11.68
N VAL A 14 -2.07 0.43 11.70
CA VAL A 14 -2.66 -0.30 10.57
C VAL A 14 -4.11 0.18 10.40
N PRO A 15 -4.46 0.80 9.26
CA PRO A 15 -5.76 1.45 9.12
C PRO A 15 -6.89 0.45 9.03
N SER A 16 -8.05 0.80 9.59
CA SER A 16 -9.31 0.15 9.22
C SER A 16 -9.65 0.43 7.75
N ARG A 17 -10.59 -0.33 7.18
CA ARG A 17 -11.11 -0.08 5.83
C ARG A 17 -11.58 1.37 5.64
N GLU A 18 -12.33 1.88 6.61
CA GLU A 18 -12.86 3.24 6.59
C GLU A 18 -11.75 4.29 6.63
N ALA A 19 -10.76 4.12 7.52
CA ALA A 19 -9.62 5.01 7.60
C ALA A 19 -8.79 4.99 6.30
N LEU A 20 -8.57 3.80 5.72
CA LEU A 20 -7.86 3.65 4.45
C LEU A 20 -8.61 4.33 3.31
N GLN A 21 -9.94 4.15 3.23
CA GLN A 21 -10.76 4.82 2.22
C GLN A 21 -10.71 6.36 2.38
N GLY A 22 -10.86 6.86 3.61
CA GLY A 22 -10.75 8.30 3.89
C GLY A 22 -9.38 8.87 3.55
N ALA A 23 -8.32 8.06 3.58
CA ALA A 23 -6.99 8.47 3.14
C ALA A 23 -6.81 8.47 1.61
N LEU A 24 -7.55 7.62 0.89
CA LEU A 24 -7.54 7.54 -0.58
C LEU A 24 -8.37 8.64 -1.24
N ASP A 25 -9.51 8.99 -0.66
CA ASP A 25 -10.44 10.00 -1.19
C ASP A 25 -9.78 11.35 -1.56
N PRO A 26 -8.96 12.00 -0.69
CA PRO A 26 -8.32 13.27 -1.02
C PRO A 26 -7.25 13.15 -2.11
N MET A 27 -6.82 11.93 -2.46
CA MET A 27 -5.89 11.71 -3.55
C MET A 27 -6.57 11.81 -4.92
N GLY A 28 -7.90 11.71 -5.01
CA GLY A 28 -8.63 11.94 -6.26
C GLY A 28 -8.44 10.87 -7.33
N PHE A 29 -8.04 9.65 -6.95
CA PHE A 29 -7.95 8.50 -7.86
C PHE A 29 -9.28 7.74 -8.04
N LYS A 30 -10.34 8.09 -7.31
CA LYS A 30 -11.65 7.40 -7.32
C LYS A 30 -11.52 5.88 -7.16
N ILE A 31 -10.69 5.46 -6.20
CA ILE A 31 -10.54 4.07 -5.80
C ILE A 31 -11.49 3.82 -4.64
N VAL A 32 -12.25 2.73 -4.71
CA VAL A 32 -13.11 2.25 -3.64
C VAL A 32 -12.62 0.88 -3.22
N VAL A 33 -12.06 0.77 -2.01
CA VAL A 33 -11.62 -0.51 -1.45
C VAL A 33 -12.85 -1.32 -1.03
N ASP A 34 -12.86 -2.60 -1.36
CA ASP A 34 -13.96 -3.51 -1.02
C ASP A 34 -14.17 -3.61 0.51
N ASN A 35 -15.40 -3.94 0.92
CA ASN A 35 -15.78 -4.04 2.33
C ASN A 35 -15.08 -5.21 3.04
N ASP A 36 -14.58 -6.20 2.30
CA ASP A 36 -13.93 -7.39 2.84
C ASP A 36 -12.49 -7.11 3.32
N TYR A 37 -11.96 -5.90 3.11
CA TYR A 37 -10.69 -5.50 3.73
C TYR A 37 -10.84 -5.46 5.26
N THR A 38 -10.11 -6.34 5.94
CA THR A 38 -10.05 -6.42 7.39
C THR A 38 -8.58 -6.55 7.80
N PRO A 39 -8.03 -5.60 8.59
CA PRO A 39 -6.65 -5.65 9.05
C PRO A 39 -6.30 -7.00 9.66
N PHE A 40 -5.13 -7.55 9.30
CA PHE A 40 -4.60 -8.84 9.78
C PHE A 40 -5.37 -10.11 9.37
N GLU A 41 -6.64 -9.99 8.98
CA GLU A 41 -7.46 -11.10 8.50
C GLU A 41 -7.39 -11.25 6.97
N THR A 42 -7.26 -10.14 6.25
CA THR A 42 -7.09 -10.15 4.79
C THR A 42 -5.82 -10.89 4.38
N ARG A 43 -5.99 -11.88 3.50
CA ARG A 43 -4.92 -12.74 2.99
C ARG A 43 -5.11 -12.96 1.49
N GLY A 44 -4.33 -12.24 0.68
CA GLY A 44 -4.34 -12.38 -0.78
C GLY A 44 -5.02 -11.20 -1.47
N TYR A 45 -5.76 -11.49 -2.53
CA TYR A 45 -6.34 -10.46 -3.39
C TYR A 45 -7.39 -9.62 -2.67
N VAL A 46 -7.22 -8.30 -2.75
CA VAL A 46 -8.13 -7.27 -2.27
C VAL A 46 -8.78 -6.62 -3.48
N PRO A 47 -10.06 -6.93 -3.77
CA PRO A 47 -10.81 -6.25 -4.81
C PRO A 47 -10.97 -4.75 -4.49
N CYS A 48 -10.99 -3.93 -5.53
CA CYS A 48 -11.35 -2.53 -5.42
C CYS A 48 -11.95 -2.03 -6.74
N ALA A 49 -12.78 -1.00 -6.67
CA ALA A 49 -13.28 -0.35 -7.88
C ALA A 49 -12.44 0.90 -8.18
N LEU A 50 -11.89 1.00 -9.38
CA LEU A 50 -11.22 2.20 -9.88
C LEU A 50 -12.12 2.86 -10.93
N ASP A 51 -12.61 4.07 -10.65
CA ASP A 51 -13.58 4.75 -11.53
C ASP A 51 -14.84 3.89 -11.84
N GLY A 52 -15.17 2.96 -10.94
CA GLY A 52 -16.29 2.02 -11.09
C GLY A 52 -15.96 0.76 -11.90
N GLU A 53 -14.72 0.63 -12.40
CA GLU A 53 -14.23 -0.59 -13.03
C GLU A 53 -13.53 -1.52 -12.04
N ASP A 54 -13.55 -2.82 -12.35
CA ASP A 54 -12.90 -3.84 -11.54
C ASP A 54 -11.37 -3.70 -11.57
N ALA A 55 -10.78 -3.72 -10.37
CA ALA A 55 -9.36 -3.65 -10.11
C ALA A 55 -9.05 -4.35 -8.76
N GLY A 56 -7.77 -4.39 -8.39
CA GLY A 56 -7.39 -4.90 -7.09
C GLY A 56 -5.90 -5.04 -6.92
N PHE A 57 -5.49 -5.60 -5.80
CA PHE A 57 -4.09 -5.86 -5.49
C PHE A 57 -3.98 -6.99 -4.48
N ASP A 58 -2.88 -7.71 -4.49
CA ASP A 58 -2.57 -8.71 -3.48
C ASP A 58 -1.99 -8.03 -2.24
N LEU A 59 -2.56 -8.34 -1.08
CA LEU A 59 -2.09 -7.86 0.21
C LEU A 59 -1.82 -9.04 1.16
N ARG A 60 -0.66 -9.00 1.82
CA ARG A 60 -0.32 -9.94 2.90
C ARG A 60 0.30 -9.21 4.07
N PHE A 61 -0.25 -9.47 5.26
CA PHE A 61 0.30 -9.02 6.53
C PHE A 61 1.33 -10.02 7.05
N GLN A 62 2.47 -9.52 7.52
CA GLN A 62 3.55 -10.29 8.15
C GLN A 62 4.16 -9.46 9.30
N GLU A 63 4.88 -10.12 10.21
CA GLU A 63 5.70 -9.41 11.19
C GLU A 63 6.98 -8.89 10.53
N ALA A 64 7.46 -7.72 10.95
CA ALA A 64 8.73 -7.19 10.46
C ALA A 64 9.90 -8.05 10.95
N ALA A 65 10.78 -8.44 10.03
CA ALA A 65 12.01 -9.11 10.40
C ALA A 65 12.94 -8.14 11.16
N ALA A 66 13.72 -8.67 12.11
CA ALA A 66 14.66 -7.88 12.91
C ALA A 66 15.66 -7.06 12.06
N GLU A 67 16.02 -7.59 10.89
CA GLU A 67 16.86 -6.91 9.90
C GLU A 67 16.19 -5.65 9.34
N SER A 68 14.92 -5.73 8.93
CA SER A 68 14.13 -4.59 8.47
C SER A 68 13.87 -3.59 9.59
N GLN A 69 13.60 -4.08 10.80
CA GLN A 69 13.41 -3.24 11.98
C GLN A 69 14.66 -2.41 12.26
N SER A 70 15.84 -3.04 12.24
CA SER A 70 17.11 -2.35 12.44
C SER A 70 17.41 -1.38 11.30
N LYS A 71 17.22 -1.81 10.04
CA LYS A 71 17.50 -1.01 8.83
C LYS A 71 16.69 0.27 8.80
N PHE A 72 15.41 0.21 9.13
CA PHE A 72 14.48 1.33 9.05
C PHE A 72 14.12 1.94 10.40
N SER A 73 14.79 1.52 11.48
CA SER A 73 14.49 1.96 12.86
C SER A 73 13.01 1.83 13.22
N LEU A 74 12.39 0.70 12.86
CA LEU A 74 10.98 0.40 13.11
C LEU A 74 10.76 -0.02 14.57
N ALA A 75 9.51 0.06 15.02
CA ALA A 75 9.11 -0.49 16.32
C ALA A 75 9.21 -2.03 16.36
N ASP A 76 9.35 -2.59 17.56
CA ASP A 76 9.43 -4.03 17.79
C ASP A 76 8.16 -4.77 17.35
N ASP A 77 7.01 -4.10 17.37
CA ASP A 77 5.72 -4.62 16.93
C ASP A 77 5.36 -4.18 15.50
N ALA A 78 6.33 -3.71 14.72
CA ALA A 78 6.09 -3.29 13.35
C ALA A 78 5.56 -4.43 12.48
N VAL A 79 4.59 -4.08 11.65
CA VAL A 79 3.88 -4.96 10.73
C VAL A 79 4.29 -4.61 9.32
N VAL A 80 4.43 -5.65 8.51
CA VAL A 80 4.69 -5.57 7.09
C VAL A 80 3.39 -5.79 6.33
N MET A 81 3.06 -4.84 5.47
CA MET A 81 2.04 -4.95 4.43
C MET A 81 2.74 -5.16 3.09
N ALA A 82 2.82 -6.42 2.65
CA ALA A 82 3.36 -6.76 1.35
C ALA A 82 2.27 -6.59 0.29
N ILE A 83 2.44 -5.57 -0.56
CA ILE A 83 1.50 -5.15 -1.60
C ILE A 83 2.05 -5.63 -2.94
N ARG A 84 1.26 -6.33 -3.74
CA ARG A 84 1.64 -6.81 -5.07
C ARG A 84 0.52 -6.56 -6.07
N TRP A 85 0.86 -6.45 -7.34
CA TRP A 85 -0.12 -6.31 -8.41
C TRP A 85 0.29 -7.11 -9.65
N GLY A 86 -0.69 -7.39 -10.50
CA GLY A 86 -0.50 -8.09 -11.75
C GLY A 86 -0.03 -7.18 -12.88
N GLY A 87 -0.44 -7.51 -14.10
CA GLY A 87 -0.07 -6.74 -15.29
C GLY A 87 -1.05 -5.64 -15.66
N ASP A 88 -2.18 -5.54 -14.98
CA ASP A 88 -3.21 -4.56 -15.28
C ASP A 88 -2.79 -3.18 -14.71
N PRO A 89 -2.75 -2.13 -15.55
CA PRO A 89 -2.46 -0.76 -15.11
C PRO A 89 -3.37 -0.25 -13.98
N ARG A 90 -4.62 -0.74 -13.89
CA ARG A 90 -5.58 -0.38 -12.84
C ARG A 90 -5.18 -0.99 -11.49
N GLU A 91 -4.68 -2.22 -11.50
CA GLU A 91 -4.11 -2.87 -10.31
C GLU A 91 -2.82 -2.17 -9.85
N GLU A 92 -1.99 -1.73 -10.79
CA GLU A 92 -0.80 -0.93 -10.48
C GLU A 92 -1.18 0.38 -9.78
N LEU A 93 -2.16 1.12 -10.32
CA LEU A 93 -2.64 2.34 -9.69
C LEU A 93 -3.23 2.06 -8.29
N ALA A 94 -4.05 1.02 -8.15
CA ALA A 94 -4.65 0.65 -6.87
C ALA A 94 -3.58 0.36 -5.80
N ALA A 95 -2.60 -0.47 -6.13
CA ALA A 95 -1.50 -0.80 -5.23
C ALA A 95 -0.67 0.44 -4.83
N LEU A 96 -0.33 1.29 -5.80
CA LEU A 96 0.44 2.51 -5.56
C LEU A 96 -0.33 3.54 -4.75
N ALA A 97 -1.63 3.69 -4.99
CA ALA A 97 -2.48 4.61 -4.23
C ALA A 97 -2.62 4.16 -2.78
N VAL A 98 -2.81 2.86 -2.53
CA VAL A 98 -2.84 2.31 -1.17
C VAL A 98 -1.51 2.52 -0.47
N ALA A 99 -0.39 2.21 -1.12
CA ALA A 99 0.93 2.48 -0.54
C ALA A 99 1.16 3.97 -0.25
N SER A 100 0.67 4.85 -1.12
CA SER A 100 0.71 6.31 -0.91
C SER A 100 -0.10 6.72 0.30
N ALA A 101 -1.29 6.17 0.48
CA ALA A 101 -2.17 6.45 1.62
C ALA A 101 -1.51 6.04 2.94
N LEU A 102 -0.93 4.84 2.98
CA LEU A 102 -0.17 4.34 4.12
C LEU A 102 1.01 5.27 4.47
N ALA A 103 1.79 5.69 3.47
CA ALA A 103 2.94 6.56 3.70
C ALA A 103 2.53 7.97 4.18
N LEU A 104 1.54 8.58 3.54
CA LEU A 104 1.17 9.97 3.78
C LEU A 104 0.35 10.19 5.05
N GLN A 105 -0.57 9.27 5.38
CA GLN A 105 -1.52 9.46 6.48
C GLN A 105 -1.22 8.62 7.71
N PHE A 106 -0.56 7.47 7.53
CA PHE A 106 -0.30 6.53 8.62
C PHE A 106 1.20 6.41 8.95
N GLY A 107 2.06 7.20 8.28
CA GLY A 107 3.49 7.23 8.55
C GLY A 107 4.22 5.96 8.12
N ALA A 108 3.68 5.21 7.15
CA ALA A 108 4.32 4.00 6.68
C ALA A 108 5.68 4.28 6.04
N THR A 109 6.68 3.47 6.38
CA THR A 109 7.91 3.39 5.60
C THR A 109 7.66 2.46 4.42
N VAL A 110 7.81 2.94 3.18
CA VAL A 110 7.55 2.14 1.98
C VAL A 110 8.86 1.87 1.26
N GLU A 111 9.13 0.62 0.87
CA GLU A 111 10.28 0.25 0.04
C GLU A 111 9.88 -0.50 -1.23
N GLU A 112 10.73 -0.38 -2.25
CA GLU A 112 10.70 -1.23 -3.43
C GLU A 112 11.63 -2.45 -3.26
N PRO A 113 11.29 -3.61 -3.84
CA PRO A 113 12.16 -4.78 -3.79
C PRO A 113 13.54 -4.48 -4.38
N GLY A 114 14.57 -4.67 -3.55
CA GLY A 114 15.97 -4.42 -3.94
C GLY A 114 16.40 -2.96 -3.84
N ALA A 115 15.56 -2.06 -3.33
CA ALA A 115 15.97 -0.70 -2.99
C ALA A 115 16.80 -0.70 -1.68
N ASN A 116 17.83 0.15 -1.66
CA ASN A 116 18.63 0.35 -0.46
C ASN A 116 17.88 1.24 0.55
N ASP A 117 17.21 2.27 0.05
CA ASP A 117 16.52 3.27 0.83
C ASP A 117 14.99 3.19 0.62
N PRO A 118 14.18 3.57 1.63
CA PRO A 118 12.75 3.65 1.46
C PRO A 118 12.38 4.83 0.56
N LEU A 119 11.24 4.72 -0.11
CA LEU A 119 10.65 5.79 -0.88
C LEU A 119 10.09 6.87 0.05
N SER A 120 10.28 8.14 -0.31
CA SER A 120 9.56 9.24 0.32
C SER A 120 8.05 9.14 0.02
N PRO A 121 7.17 9.61 0.91
CA PRO A 121 5.72 9.62 0.66
C PRO A 121 5.35 10.32 -0.66
N GLU A 122 6.06 11.39 -1.01
CA GLU A 122 5.89 12.13 -2.26
C GLU A 122 6.33 11.32 -3.48
N GLU A 123 7.39 10.52 -3.37
CA GLU A 123 7.85 9.64 -4.44
C GLU A 123 6.83 8.52 -4.72
N VAL A 124 6.26 7.92 -3.68
CA VAL A 124 5.20 6.90 -3.82
C VAL A 124 3.98 7.52 -4.50
N LEU A 125 3.54 8.71 -4.05
CA LEU A 125 2.42 9.42 -4.67
C LEU A 125 2.71 9.82 -6.11
N ALA A 126 3.93 10.28 -6.43
CA ALA A 126 4.33 10.62 -7.78
C ALA A 126 4.27 9.41 -8.72
N LYS A 127 4.66 8.23 -8.23
CA LYS A 127 4.49 6.97 -8.97
C LYS A 127 3.01 6.65 -9.20
N ALA A 128 2.15 6.77 -8.19
CA ALA A 128 0.70 6.60 -8.36
C ALA A 128 0.13 7.55 -9.42
N ARG A 129 0.51 8.84 -9.37
CA ARG A 129 0.10 9.84 -10.38
C ARG A 129 0.59 9.51 -11.79
N LYS A 130 1.78 8.91 -11.91
CA LYS A 130 2.31 8.47 -13.21
C LYS A 130 1.53 7.27 -13.75
N ALA A 131 1.22 6.29 -12.90
CA ALA A 131 0.38 5.15 -13.26
C ALA A 131 -1.00 5.60 -13.73
N ALA A 132 -1.62 6.56 -13.02
CA ALA A 132 -2.92 7.12 -13.41
C ALA A 132 -2.95 7.79 -14.79
N LYS A 133 -1.82 8.34 -15.27
CA LYS A 133 -1.70 8.93 -16.62
C LYS A 133 -1.52 7.88 -17.72
N SER A 134 -1.32 6.63 -17.34
CA SER A 134 -1.06 5.50 -18.25
C SER A 134 -2.29 4.58 -18.38
N LEU A 135 -3.40 4.95 -17.71
CA LEU A 135 -4.75 4.41 -17.90
C LEU A 135 -5.39 5.06 -19.14
#